data_AF-A0A3D2LAE7-F1
#
_entry.id   AF-A0A3D2LAE7-F1
#
_cell.length_a   1.000
_cell.length_b   1.000
_cell.length_c   1.000
_cell.angle_alpha   90.00
_cell.angle_beta   90.00
_cell.angle_gamma   90.00
#
_symmetry.space_group_name_H-M   'P 1'
#
loop_
_entity.id
_entity.type
_entity.pdbx_description
1 polymer ?
#
loop_
_entity_poly.entity_id
_entity_poly.type
_entity_poly.pdbx_seq_one_letter_code
_entity_poly.pdbx_strand_id
1 'polypeptide(L)'
;MRIAAYLETLHREIDLWARALGAHDGMAHLHFGGGSPNALLAEDFKDLVAHASRAFGLRPGAEIAVEIDPRGLTPDFIHAMA
;
A
#
# COMPACT_ATOMS: atom_id res chain seq x y z
N MET A 1 7.24 -14.14 10.86
CA MET A 1 6.17 -13.54 11.68
C MET A 1 4.89 -13.42 10.87
N ARG A 2 3.72 -13.35 11.52
CA ARG A 2 2.40 -13.26 10.86
C ARG A 2 2.28 -12.08 9.87
N ILE A 3 2.90 -10.94 10.18
CA ILE A 3 2.86 -9.73 9.34
C ILE A 3 3.63 -9.92 8.03
N ALA A 4 4.82 -10.50 8.06
CA ALA A 4 5.59 -10.77 6.83
C ALA A 4 4.85 -11.72 5.89
N ALA A 5 4.23 -12.78 6.42
CA ALA A 5 3.42 -13.70 5.61
C ALA A 5 2.17 -13.01 5.02
N TYR A 6 1.61 -12.03 5.75
CA TYR A 6 0.50 -11.22 5.27
C TYR A 6 0.93 -10.30 4.13
N LEU A 7 2.06 -9.58 4.26
CA LEU A 7 2.62 -8.75 3.19
C LEU A 7 2.94 -9.56 1.93
N GLU A 8 3.56 -10.72 2.09
CA GLU A 8 3.81 -11.66 1.00
C GLU A 8 2.54 -12.09 0.27
N THR A 9 1.44 -12.24 1.01
CA THR A 9 0.14 -12.57 0.43
C THR A 9 -0.46 -11.37 -0.30
N LEU A 10 -0.38 -10.17 0.28
CA LEU A 10 -0.84 -8.93 -0.36
C LEU A 10 -0.12 -8.65 -1.67
N HIS A 11 1.21 -8.81 -1.71
CA HIS A 11 1.97 -8.64 -2.96
C HIS A 11 1.52 -9.61 -4.05
N ARG A 12 1.27 -10.88 -3.70
CA ARG A 12 0.74 -11.87 -4.65
C ARG A 12 -0.67 -11.54 -5.12
N GLU A 13 -1.49 -10.95 -4.26
CA GLU A 13 -2.85 -10.54 -4.60
C GLU A 13 -2.85 -9.32 -5.54
N ILE A 14 -1.97 -8.34 -5.31
CA ILE A 14 -1.73 -7.23 -6.24
C ILE A 14 -1.39 -7.78 -7.62
N ASP A 15 -0.43 -8.70 -7.69
CA ASP A 15 0.00 -9.34 -8.92
C ASP A 15 -1.14 -10.12 -9.62
N LEU A 16 -1.97 -10.81 -8.84
CA LEU A 16 -3.11 -11.56 -9.35
C LEU A 16 -4.12 -10.62 -10.02
N TRP A 17 -4.49 -9.54 -9.34
CA TRP A 17 -5.46 -8.57 -9.86
C TRP A 17 -4.92 -7.78 -11.03
N ALA A 18 -3.67 -7.35 -11.00
CA ALA A 18 -3.04 -6.63 -12.11
C ALA A 18 -3.04 -7.47 -13.40
N ARG A 19 -2.86 -8.79 -13.31
CA ARG A 19 -3.01 -9.70 -14.46
C ARG A 19 -4.45 -9.87 -14.92
N ALA A 20 -5.42 -9.78 -14.02
CA ALA A 20 -6.83 -10.05 -14.30
C ALA A 20 -7.61 -8.83 -14.80
N LEU A 21 -7.21 -7.61 -14.42
CA LEU A 21 -8.00 -6.39 -14.66
C LEU A 21 -8.10 -5.98 -16.14
N GLY A 22 -7.17 -6.43 -16.98
CA GLY A 22 -7.08 -6.01 -18.39
C GLY A 22 -6.59 -4.56 -18.54
N ALA A 23 -6.88 -3.93 -19.68
CA ALA A 23 -6.48 -2.55 -19.93
C ALA A 23 -7.31 -1.56 -19.07
N HIS A 24 -6.64 -0.61 -18.43
CA HIS A 24 -7.27 0.42 -17.59
C HIS A 24 -6.46 1.71 -17.59
N ASP A 25 -7.10 2.83 -17.23
CA ASP A 25 -6.45 4.16 -17.16
C ASP A 25 -5.53 4.34 -15.93
N GLY A 26 -5.54 3.36 -15.03
CA GLY A 26 -4.73 3.34 -13.81
C GLY A 26 -5.50 3.71 -12.56
N MET A 27 -4.83 3.63 -11.41
CA MET A 27 -5.43 3.88 -10.11
C MET A 27 -5.63 5.37 -9.86
N ALA A 28 -6.85 5.77 -9.48
CA ALA A 28 -7.16 7.12 -9.00
C ALA A 28 -7.10 7.23 -7.46
N HIS A 29 -7.36 6.14 -6.74
CA HIS A 29 -7.36 6.13 -5.28
C HIS A 29 -6.75 4.83 -4.75
N LEU A 30 -5.82 4.95 -3.81
CA LEU A 30 -5.30 3.86 -2.99
C LEU A 30 -5.66 4.15 -1.54
N HIS A 31 -6.39 3.24 -0.89
CA HIS A 31 -6.78 3.42 0.49
C HIS A 31 -6.35 2.22 1.34
N PHE A 32 -5.54 2.47 2.36
CA PHE A 32 -5.20 1.50 3.39
C PHE A 32 -6.06 1.76 4.64
N GLY A 33 -7.15 1.01 4.77
CA GLY A 33 -8.02 1.05 5.94
C GLY A 33 -7.70 -0.05 6.98
N GLY A 34 -8.39 -0.02 8.12
CA GLY A 34 -8.37 -1.08 9.13
C GLY A 34 -7.77 -0.66 10.47
N GLY A 35 -7.38 -1.64 11.29
CA GLY A 35 -7.06 -1.40 12.70
C GLY A 35 -5.74 -0.67 12.97
N SER A 36 -4.70 -0.85 12.14
CA SER A 36 -3.38 -0.16 12.23
C SER A 36 -2.49 -0.46 11.00
N PRO A 37 -2.65 0.22 9.87
CA PRO A 37 -1.67 0.17 8.76
C PRO A 37 -0.22 0.45 9.19
N ASN A 38 -0.01 1.24 10.25
CA ASN A 38 1.29 1.45 10.91
C ASN A 38 1.79 0.28 11.78
N ALA A 39 1.13 -0.88 11.75
CA ALA A 39 1.71 -2.13 12.24
C ALA A 39 2.82 -2.67 11.30
N LEU A 40 2.86 -2.17 10.06
CA LEU A 40 3.95 -2.43 9.11
C LEU A 40 5.17 -1.59 9.49
N LEU A 41 6.36 -2.11 9.17
CA LEU A 41 7.55 -1.26 9.17
C LEU A 41 7.40 -0.21 8.07
N ALA A 42 8.01 0.95 8.27
CA ALA A 42 7.95 2.05 7.31
C ALA A 42 8.43 1.63 5.91
N GLU A 43 9.48 0.80 5.83
CA GLU A 43 9.99 0.29 4.57
C GLU A 43 9.03 -0.69 3.89
N ASP A 44 8.44 -1.62 4.66
CA ASP A 44 7.45 -2.56 4.15
C ASP A 44 6.23 -1.82 3.55
N PHE A 45 5.81 -0.72 4.18
CA PHE A 45 4.73 0.13 3.68
C PHE A 45 5.12 0.82 2.36
N LYS A 46 6.32 1.40 2.28
CA LYS A 46 6.84 2.00 1.03
C LYS A 46 6.86 0.98 -0.10
N ASP A 47 7.37 -0.21 0.16
CA ASP A 47 7.46 -1.29 -0.82
C ASP A 47 6.09 -1.75 -1.30
N LEU A 48 5.12 -1.83 -0.41
CA LEU A 48 3.73 -2.15 -0.73
C LEU A 48 3.08 -1.10 -1.64
N VAL A 49 3.21 0.18 -1.29
CA VAL A 49 2.71 1.29 -2.11
C VAL A 49 3.39 1.28 -3.48
N ALA A 50 4.71 1.18 -3.52
CA ALA A 50 5.48 1.17 -4.76
C ALA A 50 5.12 -0.02 -5.66
N HIS A 51 4.88 -1.20 -5.08
CA HIS A 51 4.40 -2.35 -5.85
C HIS A 51 3.01 -2.06 -6.43
N ALA A 52 2.04 -1.64 -5.62
CA ALA A 52 0.70 -1.31 -6.11
C ALA A 52 0.72 -0.25 -7.23
N SER A 53 1.51 0.81 -7.06
CA SER A 53 1.67 1.86 -8.07
C SER A 53 2.28 1.36 -9.38
N ARG A 54 3.24 0.43 -9.34
CA ARG A 54 3.80 -0.17 -10.57
C ARG A 54 2.83 -1.13 -11.23
N ALA A 55 2.11 -1.93 -10.45
CA ALA A 55 1.21 -2.96 -10.95
C ALA A 55 -0.03 -2.38 -11.64
N PHE A 56 -0.60 -1.31 -11.06
CA PHE A 56 -1.84 -0.69 -11.56
C PHE A 56 -1.61 0.66 -12.26
N GLY A 57 -0.42 1.25 -12.19
CA GLY A 57 -0.20 2.63 -12.63
C GLY A 57 -0.94 3.66 -11.76
N LEU A 58 -0.48 4.91 -11.81
CA LEU A 58 -1.11 6.04 -11.11
C LEU A 58 -1.62 7.06 -12.10
N ARG A 59 -2.88 7.47 -11.92
CA ARG A 59 -3.46 8.57 -12.68
C ARG A 59 -2.90 9.92 -12.21
N PRO A 60 -2.85 10.94 -13.06
CA PRO A 60 -2.56 12.30 -12.62
C PRO A 60 -3.55 12.72 -11.52
N GLY A 61 -3.02 13.18 -10.39
CA GLY A 61 -3.84 13.56 -9.23
C GLY A 61 -4.39 12.38 -8.42
N ALA A 62 -3.82 11.18 -8.57
CA ALA A 62 -4.21 10.03 -7.74
C ALA A 62 -3.99 10.31 -6.25
N GLU A 63 -4.92 9.87 -5.42
CA GLU A 63 -4.88 10.03 -3.97
C GLU A 63 -4.45 8.74 -3.30
N ILE A 64 -3.52 8.86 -2.34
CA ILE A 64 -3.12 7.74 -1.46
C ILE A 64 -3.49 8.14 -0.04
N ALA A 65 -4.34 7.33 0.59
CA ALA A 65 -4.85 7.56 1.94
C ALA A 65 -4.58 6.35 2.83
N VAL A 66 -4.30 6.62 4.10
CA VAL A 66 -4.01 5.58 5.10
C VAL A 66 -4.64 5.95 6.44
N GLU A 67 -5.34 4.99 7.05
CA GLU A 67 -5.78 5.10 8.43
C GLU A 67 -4.58 4.87 9.37
N ILE A 68 -4.45 5.65 10.45
CA ILE A 68 -3.30 5.57 11.36
C ILE A 68 -3.80 5.49 12.80
N ASP A 69 -3.25 4.55 13.57
CA ASP A 69 -3.34 4.60 15.03
C ASP A 69 -2.25 5.54 15.57
N PRO A 70 -2.60 6.68 16.19
CA PRO A 70 -1.62 7.66 16.66
C PRO A 70 -0.69 7.11 17.75
N ARG A 71 -1.07 6.02 18.44
CA ARG A 71 -0.27 5.41 19.52
C ARG A 71 1.01 4.72 19.01
N GLY A 72 1.01 4.30 17.75
CA GLY A 72 2.14 3.62 17.10
C GLY A 72 2.79 4.45 15.98
N LEU A 73 2.46 5.73 15.87
CA LEU A 73 2.97 6.59 14.81
C LEU A 73 4.42 7.00 15.11
N THR A 74 5.32 6.71 14.18
CA THR A 74 6.75 7.08 14.28
C THR A 74 7.12 8.11 13.22
N PRO A 75 8.17 8.92 13.44
CA PRO A 75 8.70 9.83 12.41
C PRO A 75 9.07 9.11 11.11
N ASP A 76 9.61 7.90 11.19
CA ASP A 76 9.97 7.10 10.01
C ASP A 76 8.74 6.72 9.19
N PHE A 77 7.63 6.38 9.86
CA PHE A 77 6.37 6.08 9.18
C PHE A 77 5.76 7.33 8.54
N ILE A 78 5.89 8.50 9.19
CA ILE A 78 5.49 9.79 8.59
C ILE A 78 6.32 10.07 7.33
N HIS A 79 7.63 9.86 7.40
CA HIS A 79 8.51 10.04 6.26
C HIS A 79 8.22 9.04 5.13
N ALA A 80 7.72 7.84 5.44
CA ALA A 80 7.30 6.87 4.45
C ALA A 80 6.05 7.25 3.65
N MET A 81 5.25 8.19 4.16
CA MET A 81 4.06 8.70 3.48
C MET A 81 4.31 9.97 2.67
N ALA A 82 5.53 10.54 2.74
CA ALA A 82 5.93 11.75 2.03
C ALA A 82 6.44 11.44 0.63
#